data_AF-A0A2N2EVI7-F1
#
_entry.id   AF-A0A2N2EVI7-F1
#
_cell.length_a   1.000
_cell.length_b   1.000
_cell.length_c   1.000
_cell.angle_alpha   90.00
_cell.angle_beta   90.00
_cell.angle_gamma   90.00
#
_symmetry.space_group_name_H-M   'P 1'
#
loop_
_entity.id
_entity.type
_entity.pdbx_description
1 polymer ?
#
loop_
_entity_poly.entity_id
_entity_poly.type
_entity_poly.pdbx_seq_one_letter_code
_entity_poly.pdbx_strand_id
1 'polypeptide(L)'
;MNQSLNKIKGFYLESLLTFLWRQWSVLGVSGYGGDKECRIVDPEALLLFSCTAARYDPRLFDEIINWLCANGNLINVQRLKKIMNSYNFSGASVLSAVASFMARRHKFLKWEGLTRSPEAGSRESLFFLKDGRTMKQFGKNDPVFFKQGYLRGKVEIRKKLDPIKTGSNNCLTVKLRFLFGINARSEIILYLLAKGESHPSKIAGETYYSQKTVQDTLVAMERSGLVRLTASGREKHYWLDNKKWSEFLMLDGKLEGWMNRPLFFNALEELWLKLNQKSFLNLDSEMQSSELRELMRGIRPKIEKAGFPGVLSDDKLYLGEFWMPVFKSDMKKLITNLQ
;
A
#
# COMPACT_ATOMS: atom_id res chain seq x y z
N MET A 1 0.46 -1.23 -32.69
CA MET A 1 -0.09 -1.35 -31.33
C MET A 1 0.81 -0.78 -30.21
N ASN A 2 2.14 -0.82 -30.34
CA ASN A 2 3.10 -0.28 -29.34
C ASN A 2 2.84 1.15 -28.84
N GLN A 3 2.42 2.08 -29.71
CA GLN A 3 2.08 3.44 -29.26
C GLN A 3 0.88 3.48 -28.31
N SER A 4 -0.09 2.58 -28.46
CA SER A 4 -1.27 2.55 -27.58
C SER A 4 -0.93 2.02 -26.19
N LEU A 5 -0.08 0.99 -26.10
CA LEU A 5 0.37 0.45 -24.81
C LEU A 5 1.28 1.43 -24.07
N ASN A 6 2.19 2.10 -24.77
CA ASN A 6 3.02 3.15 -24.17
C ASN A 6 2.19 4.31 -23.62
N LYS A 7 1.10 4.71 -24.31
CA LYS A 7 0.16 5.71 -23.80
C LYS A 7 -0.55 5.23 -22.53
N ILE A 8 -1.04 3.99 -22.49
CA ILE A 8 -1.68 3.42 -21.29
C ILE A 8 -0.68 3.34 -20.14
N LYS A 9 0.54 2.85 -20.41
CA LYS A 9 1.60 2.74 -19.42
C LYS A 9 1.94 4.09 -18.81
N GLY A 10 2.13 5.13 -19.63
CA GLY A 10 2.37 6.49 -19.17
C GLY A 10 1.21 7.03 -18.33
N PHE A 11 -0.02 6.91 -18.83
CA PHE A 11 -1.21 7.34 -18.09
C PHE A 11 -1.38 6.62 -16.74
N TYR A 12 -1.10 5.31 -16.71
CA TYR A 12 -1.18 4.51 -15.50
C TYR A 12 -0.11 4.93 -14.49
N LEU A 13 1.14 5.11 -14.92
CA LEU A 13 2.21 5.59 -14.05
C LEU A 13 1.88 6.95 -13.43
N GLU A 14 1.44 7.93 -14.23
CA GLU A 14 1.05 9.24 -13.71
C GLU A 14 -0.10 9.13 -12.70
N SER A 15 -1.05 8.25 -12.95
CA SER A 15 -2.17 8.00 -12.03
C SER A 15 -1.70 7.38 -10.72
N LEU A 16 -0.78 6.40 -10.77
CA LEU A 16 -0.18 5.80 -9.57
C LEU A 16 0.61 6.84 -8.76
N LEU A 17 1.43 7.65 -9.41
CA LEU A 17 2.23 8.69 -8.74
C LEU A 17 1.34 9.78 -8.14
N THR A 18 0.31 10.22 -8.87
CA THR A 18 -0.69 11.19 -8.37
C THR A 18 -1.42 10.63 -7.15
N PHE A 19 -1.83 9.36 -7.22
CA PHE A 19 -2.46 8.68 -6.10
C PHE A 19 -1.52 8.60 -4.89
N LEU A 20 -0.26 8.17 -5.07
CA LEU A 20 0.72 8.12 -3.99
C LEU A 20 0.95 9.49 -3.35
N TRP A 21 1.13 10.54 -4.15
CA TRP A 21 1.26 11.92 -3.66
C TRP A 21 0.07 12.30 -2.78
N ARG A 22 -1.16 12.00 -3.20
CA ARG A 22 -2.36 12.26 -2.40
C ARG A 22 -2.37 11.47 -1.09
N GLN A 23 -2.12 10.17 -1.13
CA GLN A 23 -2.12 9.33 0.08
C GLN A 23 -1.06 9.77 1.09
N TRP A 24 0.13 10.13 0.63
CA TRP A 24 1.19 10.65 1.50
C TRP A 24 0.88 12.07 2.01
N SER A 25 0.21 12.90 1.20
CA SER A 25 -0.22 14.24 1.61
C SER A 25 -1.24 14.21 2.74
N VAL A 26 -2.17 13.24 2.71
CA VAL A 26 -3.08 12.95 3.83
C VAL A 26 -2.30 12.70 5.13
N LEU A 27 -1.18 11.98 5.05
CA LEU A 27 -0.32 11.68 6.19
C LEU A 27 0.61 12.86 6.58
N GLY A 28 0.51 14.04 5.95
CA GLY A 28 1.30 15.22 6.30
C GLY A 28 2.57 15.43 5.47
N VAL A 29 2.74 14.72 4.36
CA VAL A 29 3.79 15.07 3.37
C VAL A 29 3.36 16.32 2.60
N SER A 30 4.21 17.34 2.52
CA SER A 30 3.91 18.55 1.76
C SER A 30 3.88 18.24 0.25
N GLY A 31 2.69 18.23 -0.34
CA GLY A 31 2.47 17.85 -1.74
C GLY A 31 1.19 18.44 -2.33
N TYR A 32 0.95 18.14 -3.61
CA TYR A 32 -0.25 18.54 -4.33
C TYR A 32 -1.30 17.43 -4.17
N GLY A 33 -2.08 17.49 -3.10
CA GLY A 33 -3.16 16.53 -2.84
C GLY A 33 -4.22 17.15 -1.95
N GLY A 34 -5.40 17.39 -2.49
CA GLY A 34 -6.54 17.88 -1.72
C GLY A 34 -7.12 16.83 -0.79
N ASP A 35 -7.89 17.27 0.21
CA ASP A 35 -8.53 16.45 1.26
C ASP A 35 -9.70 15.57 0.75
N LYS A 36 -9.73 15.23 -0.55
CA LYS A 36 -10.84 14.50 -1.20
C LYS A 36 -10.76 12.98 -1.09
N GLU A 37 -9.74 12.43 -0.43
CA GLU A 37 -9.76 10.98 -0.17
C GLU A 37 -10.84 10.71 0.87
N CYS A 38 -11.70 9.70 0.68
CA CYS A 38 -12.70 9.32 1.68
C CYS A 38 -12.32 8.06 2.48
N ARG A 39 -11.29 7.33 2.02
CA ARG A 39 -10.89 6.04 2.61
C ARG A 39 -9.66 6.14 3.49
N ILE A 40 -9.62 5.25 4.47
CA ILE A 40 -8.51 5.13 5.42
C ILE A 40 -7.21 4.79 4.69
N VAL A 41 -6.12 5.47 5.08
CA VAL A 41 -4.77 5.19 4.60
C VAL A 41 -4.12 4.10 5.45
N ASP A 42 -3.56 3.10 4.78
CA ASP A 42 -2.73 2.07 5.38
C ASP A 42 -1.26 2.42 5.13
N PRO A 43 -0.51 2.91 6.15
CA PRO A 43 0.84 3.41 5.95
C PRO A 43 1.85 2.28 5.63
N GLU A 44 1.63 1.05 6.09
CA GLU A 44 2.52 -0.08 5.74
C GLU A 44 2.35 -0.48 4.28
N ALA A 45 1.09 -0.66 3.85
CA ALA A 45 0.79 -1.02 2.47
C ALA A 45 1.27 0.07 1.51
N LEU A 46 1.01 1.34 1.88
CA LEU A 46 1.40 2.50 1.08
C LEU A 46 2.92 2.59 0.93
N LEU A 47 3.67 2.40 2.02
CA LEU A 47 5.14 2.38 1.98
C LEU A 47 5.67 1.27 1.09
N LEU A 48 5.14 0.05 1.25
CA LEU A 48 5.60 -1.10 0.47
C LEU A 48 5.36 -0.89 -1.03
N PHE A 49 4.17 -0.40 -1.40
CA PHE A 49 3.87 -0.08 -2.79
C PHE A 49 4.72 1.09 -3.33
N SER A 50 4.98 2.10 -2.48
CA SER A 50 5.84 3.23 -2.84
C SER A 50 7.27 2.79 -3.14
N CYS A 51 7.78 1.72 -2.50
CA CYS A 51 9.10 1.16 -2.79
C CYS A 51 9.23 0.65 -4.24
N THR A 52 8.12 0.45 -4.95
CA THR A 52 8.10 0.11 -6.37
C THR A 52 7.78 1.33 -7.24
N ALA A 53 6.63 1.97 -7.01
CA ALA A 53 6.15 3.03 -7.90
C ALA A 53 6.86 4.38 -7.70
N ALA A 54 7.29 4.74 -6.48
CA ALA A 54 7.99 6.01 -6.24
C ALA A 54 9.43 6.01 -6.80
N ARG A 55 9.95 4.88 -7.31
CA ARG A 55 11.21 4.85 -8.08
C ARG A 55 11.17 5.68 -9.36
N TYR A 56 9.98 6.06 -9.81
CA TYR A 56 9.76 6.92 -10.99
C TYR A 56 9.56 8.40 -10.62
N ASP A 57 9.59 8.75 -9.33
CA ASP A 57 9.53 10.13 -8.82
C ASP A 57 10.48 10.27 -7.61
N PRO A 58 11.74 10.70 -7.84
CA PRO A 58 12.72 10.88 -6.76
C PRO A 58 12.27 11.86 -5.68
N ARG A 59 11.46 12.87 -6.04
CA ARG A 59 10.95 13.86 -5.08
C ARG A 59 9.97 13.20 -4.12
N LEU A 60 9.02 12.43 -4.64
CA LEU A 60 8.09 11.67 -3.82
C LEU A 60 8.85 10.72 -2.88
N PHE A 61 9.82 9.97 -3.42
CA PHE A 61 10.61 9.04 -2.62
C PHE A 61 11.34 9.74 -1.46
N ASP A 62 11.99 10.88 -1.72
CA ASP A 62 12.69 11.64 -0.69
C ASP A 62 11.74 12.22 0.37
N GLU A 63 10.54 12.67 -0.02
CA GLU A 63 9.52 13.12 0.94
C GLU A 63 8.99 11.97 1.81
N ILE A 64 8.87 10.75 1.27
CA ILE A 64 8.52 9.56 2.05
C ILE A 64 9.61 9.26 3.09
N ILE A 65 10.89 9.31 2.70
CA ILE A 65 12.01 9.14 3.63
C ILE A 65 12.00 10.22 4.71
N ASN A 66 11.71 11.47 4.32
CA ASN A 66 11.57 12.57 5.26
C ASN A 66 10.44 12.33 6.27
N TRP A 67 9.27 11.90 5.80
CA TRP A 67 8.15 11.54 6.65
C TRP A 67 8.51 10.40 7.61
N LEU A 68 9.16 9.33 7.13
CA LEU A 68 9.63 8.23 7.96
C LEU A 68 10.63 8.69 9.01
N CYS A 69 11.50 9.64 8.70
CA CYS A 69 12.45 10.20 9.64
C CYS A 69 11.78 10.86 10.87
N ALA A 70 10.59 11.45 10.71
CA ALA A 70 9.81 12.02 11.80
C ALA A 70 8.82 11.00 12.42
N ASN A 71 8.15 10.23 11.57
CA ASN A 71 6.95 9.45 11.89
C ASN A 71 7.16 7.94 11.80
N GLY A 72 8.37 7.45 11.51
CA GLY A 72 8.67 6.03 11.30
C GLY A 72 8.42 5.14 12.52
N ASN A 73 8.17 5.73 13.69
CA ASN A 73 7.69 4.99 14.84
C ASN A 73 6.27 4.51 14.65
N LEU A 74 5.44 5.23 13.90
CA LEU A 74 4.06 4.87 13.60
C LEU A 74 3.93 3.66 12.69
N ILE A 75 5.00 3.24 12.01
CA ILE A 75 5.01 2.03 11.19
C ILE A 75 5.09 0.77 12.07
N ASN A 76 4.13 -0.13 11.88
CA ASN A 76 4.14 -1.46 12.44
C ASN A 76 5.01 -2.38 11.59
N VAL A 77 6.28 -2.52 11.99
CA VAL A 77 7.30 -3.29 11.26
C VAL A 77 6.93 -4.78 11.14
N GLN A 78 6.29 -5.35 12.16
CA GLN A 78 5.86 -6.76 12.14
C GLN A 78 4.73 -6.97 11.13
N ARG A 79 3.73 -6.08 11.12
CA ARG A 79 2.63 -6.08 10.16
C ARG A 79 3.15 -5.89 8.73
N LEU A 80 4.03 -4.91 8.52
CA LEU A 80 4.69 -4.65 7.24
C LEU A 80 5.43 -5.89 6.72
N LYS A 81 6.20 -6.56 7.57
CA LYS A 81 6.89 -7.81 7.23
C LYS A 81 5.91 -8.92 6.81
N LYS A 82 4.80 -9.06 7.53
CA LYS A 82 3.78 -10.06 7.21
C LYS A 82 3.07 -9.76 5.88
N ILE A 83 2.74 -8.50 5.62
CA ILE A 83 2.18 -8.06 4.32
C ILE A 83 3.14 -8.40 3.18
N MET A 84 4.41 -8.01 3.32
CA MET A 84 5.44 -8.28 2.32
C MET A 84 5.55 -9.78 2.00
N ASN A 85 5.57 -10.63 3.03
CA ASN A 85 5.66 -12.09 2.85
C ASN A 85 4.38 -12.72 2.30
N SER A 86 3.22 -12.04 2.41
CA SER A 86 1.93 -12.57 1.96
C SER A 86 1.70 -12.32 0.46
N TYR A 87 2.35 -11.33 -0.13
CA TYR A 87 2.05 -10.86 -1.50
C TYR A 87 3.26 -10.69 -2.42
N ASN A 88 4.47 -11.11 -2.00
CA ASN A 88 5.68 -11.07 -2.83
C ASN A 88 5.92 -9.74 -3.54
N PHE A 89 5.73 -8.63 -2.83
CA PHE A 89 5.93 -7.29 -3.40
C PHE A 89 7.35 -7.13 -3.97
N SER A 90 7.45 -6.61 -5.19
CA SER A 90 8.74 -6.39 -5.85
C SER A 90 9.58 -5.32 -5.13
N GLY A 91 8.92 -4.37 -4.46
CA GLY A 91 9.55 -3.32 -3.67
C GLY A 91 10.26 -3.79 -2.40
N ALA A 92 10.28 -5.09 -2.08
CA ALA A 92 10.89 -5.63 -0.86
C ALA A 92 12.40 -5.32 -0.72
N SER A 93 13.16 -5.36 -1.83
CA SER A 93 14.59 -5.04 -1.83
C SER A 93 14.84 -3.55 -1.57
N VAL A 94 14.04 -2.68 -2.19
CA VAL A 94 14.08 -1.23 -1.92
C VAL A 94 13.66 -0.94 -0.47
N LEU A 95 12.65 -1.64 0.05
CA LEU A 95 12.26 -1.52 1.46
C LEU A 95 13.39 -1.93 2.40
N SER A 96 14.21 -2.94 2.07
CA SER A 96 15.41 -3.29 2.85
C SER A 96 16.41 -2.13 2.90
N ALA A 97 16.60 -1.43 1.78
CA ALA A 97 17.47 -0.25 1.74
C ALA A 97 16.91 0.91 2.59
N VAL A 98 15.60 1.16 2.50
CA VAL A 98 14.91 2.14 3.36
C VAL A 98 15.03 1.75 4.83
N ALA A 99 14.80 0.49 5.19
CA ALA A 99 14.91 -0.01 6.55
C ALA A 99 16.33 0.15 7.11
N SER A 100 17.35 -0.15 6.30
CA SER A 100 18.76 0.06 6.64
C SER A 100 19.07 1.54 6.88
N PHE A 101 18.47 2.43 6.09
CA PHE A 101 18.60 3.88 6.28
C PHE A 101 17.94 4.33 7.59
N MET A 102 16.75 3.82 7.89
CA MET A 102 16.01 4.13 9.12
C MET A 102 16.73 3.63 10.37
N ALA A 103 17.25 2.40 10.35
CA ALA A 103 17.90 1.75 11.48
C ALA A 103 19.14 2.50 12.02
N ARG A 104 19.79 3.34 11.20
CA ARG A 104 20.90 4.21 11.64
C ARG A 104 20.54 5.13 12.81
N ARG A 105 19.26 5.45 12.99
CA ARG A 105 18.78 6.28 14.08
C ARG A 105 18.35 5.36 15.22
N HIS A 106 18.91 5.54 16.41
CA HIS A 106 18.61 4.71 17.58
C HIS A 106 17.10 4.52 17.85
N LYS A 107 16.28 5.55 17.61
CA LYS A 107 14.81 5.48 17.79
C LYS A 107 14.13 4.46 16.84
N PHE A 108 14.83 3.98 15.82
CA PHE A 108 14.30 3.14 14.75
C PHE A 108 15.02 1.80 14.61
N LEU A 109 15.71 1.31 15.64
CA LEU A 109 16.36 -0.02 15.63
C LEU A 109 15.40 -1.16 15.26
N LYS A 110 14.09 -1.03 15.55
CA LYS A 110 13.08 -2.00 15.13
C LYS A 110 13.05 -2.27 13.61
N TRP A 111 13.55 -1.35 12.79
CA TRP A 111 13.61 -1.49 11.33
C TRP A 111 14.68 -2.49 10.88
N GLU A 112 15.66 -2.83 11.71
CA GLU A 112 16.70 -3.83 11.39
C GLU A 112 16.11 -5.18 10.97
N GLY A 113 14.99 -5.58 11.56
CA GLY A 113 14.31 -6.85 11.24
C GLY A 113 13.70 -6.93 9.82
N LEU A 114 13.72 -5.83 9.07
CA LEU A 114 13.34 -5.76 7.64
C LEU A 114 14.56 -5.74 6.71
N THR A 115 15.77 -5.53 7.25
CA THR A 115 16.99 -5.48 6.44
C THR A 115 17.33 -6.88 5.92
N ARG A 116 17.85 -6.92 4.70
CA ARG A 116 18.34 -8.10 4.02
C ARG A 116 19.71 -7.79 3.45
N SER A 117 20.53 -8.83 3.28
CA SER A 117 21.77 -8.71 2.53
C SER A 117 21.45 -8.51 1.06
N PRO A 118 22.12 -7.59 0.35
CA PRO A 118 21.96 -7.46 -1.08
C PRO A 118 22.46 -8.72 -1.78
N GLU A 119 21.92 -9.00 -2.96
CA GLU A 119 22.50 -10.01 -3.85
C GLU A 119 23.91 -9.59 -4.29
N ALA A 120 24.85 -10.53 -4.29
CA ALA A 120 26.24 -10.24 -4.59
C ALA A 120 26.40 -9.78 -6.05
N GLY A 121 27.02 -8.61 -6.25
CA GLY A 121 27.48 -8.15 -7.56
C GLY A 121 26.48 -7.37 -8.41
N SER A 122 25.19 -7.32 -8.07
CA SER A 122 24.23 -6.48 -8.77
C SER A 122 24.13 -5.09 -8.13
N ARG A 123 24.38 -4.05 -8.93
CA ARG A 123 24.10 -2.66 -8.56
C ARG A 123 23.11 -2.09 -9.56
N GLU A 124 22.00 -1.56 -9.06
CA GLU A 124 20.98 -0.96 -9.91
C GLU A 124 20.74 0.51 -9.56
N SER A 125 20.30 1.29 -10.55
CA SER A 125 19.80 2.65 -10.27
C SER A 125 18.54 2.55 -9.44
N LEU A 126 18.47 3.31 -8.34
CA LEU A 126 17.25 3.35 -7.55
C LEU A 126 16.10 3.98 -8.35
N PHE A 127 16.42 4.96 -9.19
CA PHE A 127 15.44 5.78 -9.88
C PHE A 127 15.42 5.53 -11.39
N PHE A 128 14.21 5.61 -11.95
CA PHE A 128 13.95 5.49 -13.38
C PHE A 128 13.29 6.75 -13.92
N LEU A 129 13.53 7.02 -15.20
CA LEU A 129 12.73 7.96 -15.97
C LEU A 129 11.35 7.35 -16.25
N LYS A 130 10.36 8.20 -16.55
CA LYS A 130 8.97 7.76 -16.82
C LYS A 130 8.85 6.78 -18.00
N ASP A 131 9.82 6.79 -18.91
CA ASP A 131 9.91 5.84 -20.03
C ASP A 131 10.55 4.49 -19.65
N GLY A 132 11.02 4.33 -18.42
CA GLY A 132 11.64 3.12 -17.89
C GLY A 132 13.16 3.06 -18.02
N ARG A 133 13.82 4.07 -18.63
CA ARG A 133 15.29 4.14 -18.65
C ARG A 133 15.81 4.45 -17.25
N THR A 134 17.03 3.97 -16.94
CA THR A 134 17.68 4.30 -15.68
C THR A 134 17.98 5.80 -15.61
N MET A 135 17.67 6.41 -14.46
CA MET A 135 18.07 7.79 -14.21
C MET A 135 19.58 7.81 -13.96
N LYS A 136 20.30 8.67 -14.68
CA LYS A 136 21.73 8.89 -14.44
C LYS A 136 21.89 9.52 -13.07
N GLN A 137 22.77 8.94 -12.27
CA GLN A 137 23.12 9.50 -10.98
C GLN A 137 24.14 10.62 -11.14
N PHE A 138 23.94 11.71 -10.42
CA PHE A 138 24.91 12.80 -10.27
C PHE A 138 25.40 12.88 -8.82
N GLY A 139 26.68 13.19 -8.63
CA GLY A 139 27.30 13.38 -7.31
C GLY A 139 27.67 12.09 -6.57
N LYS A 140 27.98 12.23 -5.27
CA LYS A 140 28.40 11.10 -4.41
C LYS A 140 27.21 10.20 -4.04
N ASN A 141 27.44 8.90 -4.06
CA ASN A 141 26.48 7.88 -3.61
C ASN A 141 26.09 8.06 -2.14
N ASP A 142 24.82 7.81 -1.83
CA ASP A 142 24.41 7.57 -0.43
C ASP A 142 25.04 6.26 0.06
N PRO A 143 25.82 6.27 1.16
CA PRO A 143 26.57 5.10 1.59
C PRO A 143 25.67 3.94 2.06
N VAL A 144 24.44 4.21 2.51
CA VAL A 144 23.53 3.15 2.98
C VAL A 144 22.89 2.44 1.81
N PHE A 145 22.31 3.21 0.89
CA PHE A 145 21.72 2.65 -0.31
C PHE A 145 22.76 1.94 -1.16
N PHE A 146 23.97 2.49 -1.25
CA PHE A 146 25.08 1.85 -1.96
C PHE A 146 25.45 0.48 -1.38
N LYS A 147 25.50 0.36 -0.04
CA LYS A 147 25.72 -0.94 0.64
C LYS A 147 24.58 -1.92 0.40
N GLN A 148 23.39 -1.45 0.05
CA GLN A 148 22.20 -2.24 -0.26
C GLN A 148 22.01 -2.48 -1.77
N GLY A 149 23.04 -2.19 -2.59
CA GLY A 149 23.00 -2.44 -4.04
C GLY A 149 22.36 -1.33 -4.87
N TYR A 150 22.01 -0.19 -4.27
CA TYR A 150 21.30 0.90 -4.93
C TYR A 150 22.17 2.13 -5.20
N LEU A 151 22.14 2.60 -6.44
CA LEU A 151 22.77 3.84 -6.88
C LEU A 151 21.76 5.00 -6.74
N ARG A 152 21.98 5.88 -5.76
CA ARG A 152 21.28 7.17 -5.57
C ARG A 152 22.18 8.22 -4.92
N GLY A 153 21.93 9.50 -5.23
CA GLY A 153 22.61 10.62 -4.55
C GLY A 153 22.33 10.61 -3.04
N LYS A 154 23.01 11.43 -2.24
CA LYS A 154 22.74 11.45 -0.78
C LYS A 154 21.28 11.75 -0.45
N VAL A 155 20.75 11.15 0.61
CA VAL A 155 19.44 11.54 1.15
C VAL A 155 19.56 12.88 1.86
N GLU A 156 18.83 13.88 1.38
CA GLU A 156 18.72 15.20 2.03
C GLU A 156 17.38 15.32 2.75
N ILE A 157 17.44 15.42 4.07
CA ILE A 157 16.24 15.46 4.92
C ILE A 157 15.78 16.91 5.03
N ARG A 158 14.57 17.19 4.55
CA ARG A 158 13.97 18.53 4.61
C ARG A 158 13.29 18.75 5.96
N LYS A 159 13.49 19.91 6.58
CA LYS A 159 13.01 20.15 7.96
C LYS A 159 11.50 20.40 8.07
N LYS A 160 10.78 20.64 6.98
CA LYS A 160 9.37 21.00 7.00
C LYS A 160 8.51 19.82 6.59
N LEU A 161 7.71 19.31 7.52
CA LEU A 161 6.59 18.41 7.28
C LEU A 161 5.34 19.13 7.79
N ASP A 162 4.20 18.88 7.15
CA ASP A 162 2.92 19.32 7.68
C ASP A 162 2.48 18.36 8.79
N PRO A 163 1.73 18.83 9.80
CA PRO A 163 1.20 17.94 10.83
C PRO A 163 0.26 16.91 10.21
N ILE A 164 0.27 15.68 10.73
CA ILE A 164 -0.68 14.64 10.33
C ILE A 164 -2.09 15.12 10.68
N LYS A 165 -2.99 15.16 9.69
CA LYS A 165 -4.37 15.64 9.86
C LYS A 165 -5.24 14.61 10.59
N THR A 166 -5.01 14.38 11.88
CA THR A 166 -5.76 13.39 12.70
C THR A 166 -7.25 13.71 12.89
N GLY A 167 -7.70 14.89 12.48
CA GLY A 167 -9.12 15.23 12.37
C GLY A 167 -9.81 14.54 11.18
N SER A 168 -9.07 14.17 10.13
CA SER A 168 -9.61 13.47 8.97
C SER A 168 -9.72 11.96 9.23
N ASN A 169 -10.82 11.36 8.76
CA ASN A 169 -11.05 9.92 8.80
C ASN A 169 -9.99 9.12 8.01
N ASN A 170 -9.34 9.73 7.02
CA ASN A 170 -8.29 9.06 6.25
C ASN A 170 -7.07 8.71 7.10
N CYS A 171 -6.81 9.52 8.14
CA CYS A 171 -5.72 9.32 9.09
C CYS A 171 -6.11 8.41 10.27
N LEU A 172 -7.27 7.72 10.22
CA LEU A 172 -7.78 6.96 11.36
C LEU A 172 -6.79 5.89 11.87
N THR A 173 -6.07 5.21 10.98
CA THR A 173 -5.01 4.26 11.36
C THR A 173 -3.97 4.91 12.27
N VAL A 174 -3.51 6.11 11.90
CA VAL A 174 -2.51 6.86 12.67
C VAL A 174 -3.10 7.44 13.95
N LYS A 175 -4.32 7.97 13.90
CA LYS A 175 -5.06 8.46 15.08
C LYS A 175 -5.20 7.38 16.14
N LEU A 176 -5.61 6.18 15.76
CA LEU A 176 -5.74 5.05 16.67
C LEU A 176 -4.38 4.61 17.23
N ARG A 177 -3.30 4.70 16.45
CA ARG A 177 -1.94 4.39 16.93
C ARG A 177 -1.41 5.43 17.90
N PHE A 178 -1.76 6.71 17.74
CA PHE A 178 -1.46 7.73 18.74
C PHE A 178 -2.22 7.47 20.05
N LEU A 179 -3.49 7.06 19.97
CA LEU A 179 -4.34 6.87 21.14
C LEU A 179 -4.07 5.55 21.88
N PHE A 180 -3.96 4.43 21.15
CA PHE A 180 -3.87 3.08 21.72
C PHE A 180 -2.49 2.45 21.60
N GLY A 181 -1.55 3.12 20.93
CA GLY A 181 -0.26 2.54 20.56
C GLY A 181 -0.35 1.62 19.33
N ILE A 182 0.79 1.07 18.95
CA ILE A 182 0.95 0.26 17.74
C ILE A 182 0.87 -1.21 18.13
N ASN A 183 -0.33 -1.76 18.09
CA ASN A 183 -0.60 -3.12 18.54
C ASN A 183 -1.87 -3.68 17.90
N ALA A 184 -2.25 -4.90 18.26
CA ALA A 184 -3.44 -5.55 17.71
C ALA A 184 -4.74 -4.79 18.04
N ARG A 185 -4.84 -4.09 19.19
CA ARG A 185 -6.08 -3.39 19.59
C ARG A 185 -6.41 -2.26 18.61
N SER A 186 -5.43 -1.43 18.25
CA SER A 186 -5.66 -0.32 17.30
C SER A 186 -6.16 -0.82 15.95
N GLU A 187 -5.62 -1.95 15.48
CA GLU A 187 -5.92 -2.53 14.16
C GLU A 187 -7.27 -3.27 14.17
N ILE A 188 -7.60 -3.95 15.26
CA ILE A 188 -8.91 -4.58 15.47
C ILE A 188 -10.02 -3.51 15.54
N ILE A 189 -9.80 -2.42 16.30
CA ILE A 189 -10.76 -1.31 16.39
C ILE A 189 -10.98 -0.70 15.00
N LEU A 190 -9.89 -0.39 14.29
CA LEU A 190 -9.96 0.16 12.93
C LEU A 190 -10.80 -0.73 12.02
N TYR A 191 -10.52 -2.03 12.03
CA TYR A 191 -11.21 -3.01 11.21
C TYR A 191 -12.70 -3.09 11.54
N LEU A 192 -13.07 -3.22 12.82
CA LEU A 192 -14.47 -3.34 13.22
C LEU A 192 -15.26 -2.05 12.98
N LEU A 193 -14.66 -0.86 13.13
CA LEU A 193 -15.31 0.40 12.79
C LEU A 193 -15.62 0.51 11.30
N ALA A 194 -14.67 0.14 10.46
CA ALA A 194 -14.80 0.28 9.01
C ALA A 194 -15.58 -0.88 8.36
N LYS A 195 -15.49 -2.11 8.89
CA LYS A 195 -16.13 -3.30 8.32
C LYS A 195 -17.47 -3.63 8.99
N GLY A 196 -17.58 -3.41 10.30
CA GLY A 196 -18.66 -3.89 11.13
C GLY A 196 -18.36 -5.23 11.80
N GLU A 197 -19.42 -5.91 12.24
CA GLU A 197 -19.36 -7.19 12.94
C GLU A 197 -18.57 -8.26 12.17
N SER A 198 -17.69 -8.99 12.84
CA SER A 198 -16.79 -9.93 12.17
C SER A 198 -16.26 -11.07 13.06
N HIS A 199 -15.97 -12.19 12.40
CA HIS A 199 -15.35 -13.36 13.02
C HIS A 199 -13.83 -13.15 13.26
N PRO A 200 -13.25 -13.63 14.38
CA PRO A 200 -11.83 -13.45 14.70
C PRO A 200 -10.84 -13.87 13.60
N SER A 201 -11.11 -14.98 12.91
CA SER A 201 -10.23 -15.45 11.82
C SER A 201 -10.21 -14.48 10.63
N LYS A 202 -11.34 -13.83 10.34
CA LYS A 202 -11.45 -12.83 9.28
C LYS A 202 -10.69 -11.56 9.67
N ILE A 203 -10.85 -11.11 10.92
CA ILE A 203 -10.10 -9.97 11.47
C ILE A 203 -8.59 -10.23 11.38
N ALA A 204 -8.12 -11.42 11.79
CA ALA A 204 -6.70 -11.79 11.72
C ALA A 204 -6.14 -11.78 10.30
N GLY A 205 -6.90 -12.29 9.34
CA GLY A 205 -6.53 -12.29 7.92
C GLY A 205 -6.44 -10.88 7.33
N GLU A 206 -7.37 -10.00 7.68
CA GLU A 206 -7.45 -8.64 7.12
C GLU A 206 -6.50 -7.64 7.82
N THR A 207 -6.21 -7.85 9.10
CA THR A 207 -5.31 -6.96 9.88
C THR A 207 -3.85 -7.41 9.86
N TYR A 208 -3.56 -8.59 9.30
CA TYR A 208 -2.23 -9.20 9.26
C TYR A 208 -1.65 -9.45 10.66
N TYR A 209 -2.48 -9.98 11.56
CA TYR A 209 -2.06 -10.54 12.85
C TYR A 209 -2.24 -12.05 12.88
N SER A 210 -1.61 -12.73 13.85
CA SER A 210 -1.87 -14.15 14.07
C SER A 210 -3.29 -14.34 14.61
N GLN A 211 -3.92 -15.48 14.31
CA GLN A 211 -5.26 -15.79 14.85
C GLN A 211 -5.26 -15.79 16.38
N LYS A 212 -4.22 -16.36 17.00
CA LYS A 212 -4.05 -16.34 18.46
C LYS A 212 -3.99 -14.93 19.02
N THR A 213 -3.17 -14.05 18.43
CA THR A 213 -3.06 -12.65 18.89
C THR A 213 -4.40 -11.93 18.82
N VAL A 214 -5.14 -12.09 17.72
CA VAL A 214 -6.46 -11.47 17.57
C VAL A 214 -7.46 -12.03 18.56
N GLN A 215 -7.52 -13.36 18.72
CA GLN A 215 -8.41 -14.02 19.66
C GLN A 215 -8.15 -13.56 21.10
N ASP A 216 -6.90 -13.63 21.56
CA ASP A 216 -6.51 -13.25 22.92
C ASP A 216 -6.80 -11.76 23.17
N THR A 217 -6.58 -10.91 22.15
CA THR A 217 -6.85 -9.48 22.23
C THR A 217 -8.36 -9.18 22.29
N LEU A 218 -9.17 -9.83 21.46
CA LEU A 218 -10.63 -9.65 21.46
C LEU A 218 -11.25 -10.11 22.77
N VAL A 219 -10.83 -11.26 23.30
CA VAL A 219 -11.29 -11.75 24.62
C VAL A 219 -10.94 -10.76 25.72
N ALA A 220 -9.74 -10.17 25.69
CA ALA A 220 -9.35 -9.15 26.66
C ALA A 220 -10.15 -7.84 26.50
N MET A 221 -10.38 -7.40 25.25
CA MET A 221 -11.11 -6.16 24.96
C MET A 221 -12.61 -6.28 25.24
N GLU A 222 -13.21 -7.45 25.05
CA GLU A 222 -14.63 -7.69 25.33
C GLU A 222 -14.98 -7.42 26.80
N ARG A 223 -14.07 -7.75 27.73
CA ARG A 223 -14.21 -7.46 29.17
C ARG A 223 -14.34 -5.96 29.49
N SER A 224 -13.94 -5.07 28.59
CA SER A 224 -14.15 -3.62 28.78
C SER A 224 -15.61 -3.20 28.59
N GLY A 225 -16.42 -4.04 27.95
CA GLY A 225 -17.76 -3.69 27.50
C GLY A 225 -17.81 -2.71 26.32
N LEU A 226 -16.67 -2.27 25.76
CA LEU A 226 -16.66 -1.41 24.56
C LEU A 226 -16.53 -2.21 23.26
N VAL A 227 -16.06 -3.45 23.35
CA VAL A 227 -16.12 -4.46 22.29
C VAL A 227 -17.18 -5.47 22.70
N ARG A 228 -18.09 -5.79 21.79
CA ARG A 228 -19.21 -6.69 22.05
C ARG A 228 -19.02 -8.00 21.28
N LEU A 229 -19.64 -9.05 21.80
CA LEU A 229 -19.63 -10.39 21.24
C LEU A 229 -21.07 -10.85 21.03
N THR A 230 -21.37 -11.26 19.80
CA THR A 230 -22.54 -12.08 19.47
C THR A 230 -22.08 -13.52 19.35
N ALA A 231 -22.69 -14.44 20.11
CA ALA A 231 -22.38 -15.86 20.04
C ALA A 231 -23.59 -16.65 19.54
N SER A 232 -23.38 -17.46 18.50
CA SER A 232 -24.38 -18.43 18.01
C SER A 232 -23.73 -19.82 18.01
N GLY A 233 -24.05 -20.62 19.02
CA GLY A 233 -23.38 -21.90 19.25
C GLY A 233 -21.87 -21.75 19.45
N ARG A 234 -21.06 -22.32 18.54
CA ARG A 234 -19.59 -22.21 18.58
C ARG A 234 -19.05 -20.99 17.82
N GLU A 235 -19.88 -20.32 17.04
CA GLU A 235 -19.46 -19.15 16.26
C GLU A 235 -19.50 -17.88 17.11
N LYS A 236 -18.44 -17.08 17.00
CA LYS A 236 -18.25 -15.84 17.74
C LYS A 236 -17.99 -14.70 16.78
N HIS A 237 -18.81 -13.67 16.87
CA HIS A 237 -18.70 -12.46 16.07
C HIS A 237 -18.52 -11.25 16.98
N TYR A 238 -17.49 -10.46 16.72
CA TYR A 238 -17.18 -9.26 17.51
C TYR A 238 -17.57 -8.01 16.76
N TRP A 239 -18.04 -7.00 17.48
CA TRP A 239 -18.50 -5.73 16.92
C TRP A 239 -18.32 -4.57 17.90
N LEU A 240 -18.48 -3.35 17.39
CA LEU A 240 -18.39 -2.09 18.14
C LEU A 240 -19.69 -1.30 17.98
N ASP A 241 -20.09 -0.56 19.01
CA ASP A 241 -21.13 0.46 18.88
C ASP A 241 -20.56 1.63 18.07
N ASN A 242 -20.74 1.58 16.75
CA ASN A 242 -20.17 2.55 15.82
C ASN A 242 -20.58 4.00 16.15
N LYS A 243 -21.78 4.23 16.71
CA LYS A 243 -22.21 5.59 17.08
C LYS A 243 -21.34 6.14 18.20
N LYS A 244 -21.21 5.38 19.30
CA LYS A 244 -20.39 5.80 20.45
C LYS A 244 -18.92 5.93 20.10
N TRP A 245 -18.40 5.01 19.30
CA TRP A 245 -17.00 5.08 18.88
C TRP A 245 -16.73 6.23 17.91
N SER A 246 -17.64 6.52 16.97
CA SER A 246 -17.51 7.67 16.08
C SER A 246 -17.52 8.99 16.87
N GLU A 247 -18.38 9.11 17.88
CA GLU A 247 -18.42 10.26 18.77
C GLU A 247 -17.13 10.39 19.60
N PHE A 248 -16.71 9.30 20.26
CA PHE A 248 -15.47 9.27 21.04
C PHE A 248 -14.23 9.62 20.21
N LEU A 249 -14.17 9.12 18.98
CA LEU A 249 -13.06 9.38 18.06
C LEU A 249 -13.25 10.66 17.25
N MET A 250 -14.33 11.42 17.44
CA MET A 250 -14.64 12.63 16.66
C MET A 250 -14.50 12.39 15.14
N LEU A 251 -15.15 11.36 14.63
CA LEU A 251 -15.12 11.03 13.20
C LEU A 251 -16.04 11.96 12.42
N ASP A 252 -15.60 12.36 11.23
CA ASP A 252 -16.39 13.20 10.33
C ASP A 252 -17.30 12.34 9.45
N GLY A 253 -18.58 12.24 9.79
CA GLY A 253 -19.53 11.44 9.04
C GLY A 253 -19.25 9.93 9.08
N LYS A 254 -19.71 9.22 8.04
CA LYS A 254 -19.62 7.75 7.96
C LYS A 254 -18.33 7.34 7.27
N LEU A 255 -17.65 6.32 7.80
CA LEU A 255 -16.51 5.69 7.12
C LEU A 255 -16.96 5.02 5.83
N GLU A 256 -16.24 5.29 4.74
CA GLU A 256 -16.27 4.43 3.57
C GLU A 256 -15.66 3.08 3.95
N GLY A 257 -16.43 2.01 3.80
CA GLY A 257 -16.17 0.72 4.45
C GLY A 257 -14.78 0.13 4.23
N TRP A 258 -14.48 -0.93 4.97
CA TRP A 258 -13.14 -1.53 4.97
C TRP A 258 -12.63 -1.92 3.58
N MET A 259 -11.39 -1.49 3.30
CA MET A 259 -10.63 -1.81 2.10
C MET A 259 -9.34 -2.54 2.47
N ASN A 260 -9.08 -3.68 1.84
CA ASN A 260 -7.80 -4.37 1.99
C ASN A 260 -6.73 -3.68 1.11
N ARG A 261 -6.12 -2.62 1.65
CA ARG A 261 -5.08 -1.82 0.98
C ARG A 261 -3.89 -2.66 0.50
N PRO A 262 -3.32 -3.61 1.29
CA PRO A 262 -2.26 -4.47 0.82
C PRO A 262 -2.60 -5.27 -0.45
N LEU A 263 -3.77 -5.93 -0.46
CA LEU A 263 -4.19 -6.73 -1.60
C LEU A 263 -4.45 -5.86 -2.84
N PHE A 264 -5.04 -4.68 -2.64
CA PHE A 264 -5.25 -3.71 -3.71
C PHE A 264 -3.93 -3.22 -4.31
N PHE A 265 -2.96 -2.82 -3.49
CA PHE A 265 -1.68 -2.34 -3.99
C PHE A 265 -0.83 -3.44 -4.64
N ASN A 266 -0.92 -4.69 -4.17
CA ASN A 266 -0.29 -5.81 -4.86
C ASN A 266 -0.86 -5.98 -6.28
N ALA A 267 -2.18 -5.88 -6.45
CA ALA A 267 -2.81 -5.94 -7.76
C ALA A 267 -2.33 -4.80 -8.70
N LEU A 268 -2.21 -3.58 -8.18
CA LEU A 268 -1.66 -2.45 -8.96
C LEU A 268 -0.19 -2.66 -9.33
N GLU A 269 0.60 -3.22 -8.40
CA GLU A 269 2.01 -3.52 -8.62
C GLU A 269 2.19 -4.57 -9.71
N GLU A 270 1.45 -5.69 -9.65
CA GLU A 270 1.53 -6.76 -10.65
C GLU A 270 1.25 -6.24 -12.06
N LEU A 271 0.24 -5.39 -12.19
CA LEU A 271 -0.05 -4.73 -13.44
C LEU A 271 1.07 -3.80 -13.90
N TRP A 272 1.60 -2.97 -12.99
CA TRP A 272 2.72 -2.08 -13.32
C TRP A 272 3.95 -2.86 -13.78
N LEU A 273 4.29 -3.95 -13.10
CA LEU A 273 5.42 -4.80 -13.42
C LEU A 273 5.24 -5.45 -14.81
N LYS A 274 4.04 -5.96 -15.12
CA LYS A 274 3.76 -6.53 -16.45
C LYS A 274 3.97 -5.51 -17.56
N LEU A 275 3.45 -4.29 -17.39
CA LEU A 275 3.60 -3.21 -18.36
C LEU A 275 5.06 -2.70 -18.52
N ASN A 276 5.97 -3.11 -17.64
CA ASN A 276 7.41 -2.82 -17.72
C ASN A 276 8.26 -4.02 -18.14
N GLN A 277 7.67 -5.21 -18.26
CA GLN A 277 8.40 -6.42 -18.58
C GLN A 277 8.83 -6.42 -20.06
N LYS A 278 10.14 -6.40 -20.32
CA LYS A 278 10.68 -6.36 -21.70
C LYS A 278 10.20 -7.53 -22.56
N SER A 279 10.13 -8.73 -21.99
CA SER A 279 9.66 -9.90 -22.74
C SER A 279 8.22 -9.73 -23.20
N PHE A 280 7.34 -9.15 -22.38
CA PHE A 280 5.95 -8.83 -22.76
C PHE A 280 5.88 -7.74 -23.85
N LEU A 281 6.69 -6.68 -23.73
CA LEU A 281 6.71 -5.59 -24.70
C LEU A 281 7.21 -6.02 -26.09
N ASN A 282 7.98 -7.10 -26.17
CA ASN A 282 8.51 -7.65 -27.41
C ASN A 282 7.56 -8.65 -28.11
N LEU A 283 6.46 -9.04 -27.47
CA LEU A 283 5.46 -9.92 -28.06
C LEU A 283 4.68 -9.21 -29.17
N ASP A 284 4.10 -10.00 -30.08
CA ASP A 284 3.12 -9.50 -31.05
C ASP A 284 1.81 -9.06 -30.37
N SER A 285 0.90 -8.50 -31.16
CA SER A 285 -0.31 -7.87 -30.64
C SER A 285 -1.29 -8.87 -30.03
N GLU A 286 -1.43 -10.06 -30.63
CA GLU A 286 -2.31 -11.13 -30.17
C GLU A 286 -1.81 -11.69 -28.83
N MET A 287 -0.51 -11.98 -28.75
CA MET A 287 0.13 -12.50 -27.54
C MET A 287 0.08 -11.48 -26.41
N GLN A 288 0.31 -10.20 -26.68
CA GLN A 288 0.14 -9.14 -25.68
C GLN A 288 -1.29 -9.10 -25.12
N SER A 289 -2.29 -9.22 -26.00
CA SER A 289 -3.70 -9.24 -25.59
C SER A 289 -4.01 -10.44 -24.71
N SER A 290 -3.51 -11.63 -25.08
CA SER A 290 -3.67 -12.88 -24.34
C SER A 290 -3.01 -12.81 -22.95
N GLU A 291 -1.76 -12.35 -22.86
CA GLU A 291 -1.06 -12.24 -21.57
C GLU A 291 -1.72 -11.20 -20.64
N LEU A 292 -2.23 -10.08 -21.17
CA LEU A 292 -2.99 -9.12 -20.37
C LEU A 292 -4.30 -9.72 -19.86
N ARG A 293 -4.99 -10.53 -20.66
CA ARG A 293 -6.22 -11.21 -20.23
C ARG A 293 -5.94 -12.17 -19.07
N GLU A 294 -4.91 -13.00 -19.19
CA GLU A 294 -4.52 -13.92 -18.12
C GLU A 294 -4.11 -13.18 -16.84
N LEU A 295 -3.35 -12.08 -16.97
CA LEU A 295 -3.03 -11.23 -15.83
C LEU A 295 -4.29 -10.66 -15.17
N MET A 296 -5.21 -10.10 -15.97
CA MET A 296 -6.43 -9.48 -15.46
C MET A 296 -7.36 -10.51 -14.80
N ARG A 297 -7.39 -11.77 -15.28
CA ARG A 297 -8.08 -12.88 -14.61
C ARG A 297 -7.53 -13.13 -13.20
N GLY A 298 -6.20 -13.02 -13.01
CA GLY A 298 -5.57 -13.13 -11.69
C GLY A 298 -5.77 -11.90 -10.80
N ILE A 299 -5.75 -10.70 -11.39
CA ILE A 299 -5.91 -9.43 -10.67
C ILE A 299 -7.36 -9.21 -10.20
N ARG A 300 -8.35 -9.58 -11.00
CA ARG A 300 -9.77 -9.32 -10.69
C ARG A 300 -10.20 -9.82 -9.31
N PRO A 301 -10.01 -11.10 -8.94
CA PRO A 301 -10.38 -11.57 -7.60
C PRO A 301 -9.70 -10.80 -6.46
N LYS A 302 -8.49 -10.27 -6.68
CA LYS A 302 -7.78 -9.45 -5.70
C LYS A 302 -8.45 -8.09 -5.52
N ILE A 303 -8.79 -7.42 -6.62
CA ILE A 303 -9.50 -6.12 -6.61
C ILE A 303 -10.89 -6.27 -5.98
N GLU A 304 -11.63 -7.31 -6.33
CA GLU A 304 -12.95 -7.60 -5.74
C GLU A 304 -12.84 -7.83 -4.23
N LYS A 305 -11.94 -8.73 -3.80
CA LYS A 305 -11.69 -9.01 -2.37
C LYS A 305 -11.14 -7.80 -1.61
N ALA A 306 -10.46 -6.89 -2.29
CA ALA A 306 -9.98 -5.64 -1.69
C ALA A 306 -11.09 -4.61 -1.43
N GLY A 307 -12.29 -4.81 -1.97
CA GLY A 307 -13.45 -3.94 -1.76
C GLY A 307 -13.92 -3.19 -3.01
N PHE A 308 -13.58 -3.67 -4.20
CA PHE A 308 -13.99 -3.09 -5.49
C PHE A 308 -14.67 -4.14 -6.40
N PRO A 309 -15.81 -4.71 -5.97
CA PRO A 309 -16.52 -5.69 -6.78
C PRO A 309 -16.98 -5.09 -8.11
N GLY A 310 -16.84 -5.85 -9.21
CA GLY A 310 -17.33 -5.45 -10.53
C GLY A 310 -16.59 -4.29 -11.21
N VAL A 311 -15.48 -3.80 -10.65
CA VAL A 311 -14.66 -2.76 -11.29
C VAL A 311 -13.98 -3.27 -12.56
N LEU A 312 -13.55 -4.54 -12.54
CA LEU A 312 -12.89 -5.20 -13.68
C LEU A 312 -13.88 -6.16 -14.36
N SER A 313 -13.82 -6.20 -15.68
CA SER A 313 -14.72 -6.97 -16.53
C SER A 313 -14.42 -8.48 -16.44
N ASP A 314 -15.43 -9.30 -16.71
CA ASP A 314 -15.26 -10.76 -16.78
C ASP A 314 -14.55 -11.17 -18.06
N ASP A 315 -13.45 -11.89 -17.93
CA ASP A 315 -12.65 -12.34 -19.06
C ASP A 315 -13.35 -13.42 -19.89
N LYS A 316 -14.34 -14.13 -19.35
CA LYS A 316 -15.11 -15.15 -20.08
C LYS A 316 -15.96 -14.59 -21.21
N LEU A 317 -16.23 -13.28 -21.19
CA LEU A 317 -17.10 -12.61 -22.16
C LEU A 317 -16.37 -12.14 -23.43
N TYR A 318 -15.04 -12.27 -23.50
CA TYR A 318 -14.23 -11.66 -24.56
C TYR A 318 -13.02 -12.53 -24.93
N LEU A 319 -12.79 -12.79 -26.22
CA LEU A 319 -11.71 -13.66 -26.75
C LEU A 319 -10.68 -12.88 -27.58
N GLY A 320 -9.40 -13.26 -27.49
CA GLY A 320 -8.33 -12.82 -28.40
C GLY A 320 -7.99 -11.33 -28.37
N GLU A 321 -7.78 -10.72 -29.55
CA GLU A 321 -7.42 -9.30 -29.72
C GLU A 321 -8.52 -8.32 -29.25
N PHE A 322 -9.77 -8.79 -29.16
CA PHE A 322 -10.90 -7.99 -28.68
C PHE A 322 -10.80 -7.63 -27.19
N TRP A 323 -9.81 -8.14 -26.46
CA TRP A 323 -9.57 -7.80 -25.06
C TRP A 323 -8.95 -6.41 -24.86
N MET A 324 -8.19 -5.89 -25.83
CA MET A 324 -7.46 -4.62 -25.65
C MET A 324 -8.38 -3.41 -25.36
N PRO A 325 -9.55 -3.24 -26.01
CA PRO A 325 -10.54 -2.22 -25.62
C PRO A 325 -11.10 -2.43 -24.21
N VAL A 326 -11.36 -3.68 -23.81
CA VAL A 326 -11.86 -4.02 -22.47
C VAL A 326 -10.83 -3.66 -21.41
N PHE A 327 -9.57 -4.06 -21.61
CA PHE A 327 -8.46 -3.68 -20.75
C PHE A 327 -8.37 -2.15 -20.58
N LYS A 328 -8.42 -1.37 -21.67
CA LYS A 328 -8.41 0.10 -21.57
C LYS A 328 -9.58 0.66 -20.74
N SER A 329 -10.77 0.09 -20.90
CA SER A 329 -11.96 0.49 -20.13
C SER A 329 -11.78 0.19 -18.64
N ASP A 330 -11.35 -1.03 -18.33
CA ASP A 330 -11.08 -1.49 -16.97
C ASP A 330 -9.97 -0.68 -16.29
N MET A 331 -8.92 -0.33 -17.03
CA MET A 331 -7.87 0.56 -16.56
C MET A 331 -8.39 1.93 -16.18
N LYS A 332 -9.27 2.52 -17.00
CA LYS A 332 -9.90 3.80 -16.68
C LYS A 332 -10.75 3.68 -15.42
N LYS A 333 -11.59 2.65 -15.30
CA LYS A 333 -12.42 2.41 -14.11
C LYS A 333 -11.57 2.25 -12.85
N LEU A 334 -10.49 1.46 -12.94
CA LEU A 334 -9.56 1.24 -11.83
C LEU A 334 -8.90 2.56 -11.40
N ILE A 335 -8.45 3.37 -12.36
CA ILE A 335 -7.84 4.68 -12.10
C ILE A 335 -8.85 5.66 -11.52
N THR A 336 -10.11 5.69 -11.98
CA THR A 336 -11.15 6.52 -11.36
C THR A 336 -11.37 6.16 -9.90
N ASN A 337 -11.23 4.89 -9.52
CA ASN A 337 -11.29 4.46 -8.11
C ASN A 337 -10.02 4.80 -7.30
N LEU A 338 -8.95 5.29 -7.96
CA LEU A 338 -7.78 5.90 -7.31
C LEU A 338 -7.96 7.41 -7.12
N GLN A 339 -8.98 8.02 -7.73
CA GLN A 339 -9.27 9.45 -7.61
C GLN A 339 -10.32 9.69 -6.52
#